data_AF-A0A1C8E9X2-F1
#
_entry.id   AF-A0A1C8E9X2-F1
#
_cell.length_a   1.000
_cell.length_b   1.000
_cell.length_c   1.000
_cell.angle_alpha   90.00
_cell.angle_beta   90.00
_cell.angle_gamma   90.00
#
_symmetry.space_group_name_H-M   'P 1'
#
loop_
_entity.id
_entity.type
_entity.pdbx_description
1 polymer ?
#
loop_
_entity_poly.entity_id
_entity_poly.type
_entity_poly.pdbx_seq_one_letter_code
_entity_poly.pdbx_strand_id
1 'polypeptide(L)'
;VIPYAKMGYWDADYVIKETDILALFRITPQPGVDPIEASAAIAGESSTATWTVVWTDLLTACDLYRAKAYRVDPVPNVADQYFAYIAYDIDLFEEGSIANLTASIIGNVFGFKAVKALRLEDMRMPVAYLKTFQGPATGLIVERERMDKFGRP
;
A
#
# COMPACT_ATOMS: atom_id res chain seq x y z
N VAL A 1 -23.07 4.71 8.32
CA VAL A 1 -21.90 4.36 7.47
C VAL A 1 -21.61 5.55 6.59
N ILE A 2 -20.39 6.08 6.67
CA ILE A 2 -19.93 7.21 5.83
C ILE A 2 -18.89 6.69 4.82
N PRO A 3 -18.73 7.33 3.65
CA PRO A 3 -17.72 6.93 2.66
C PRO A 3 -16.29 6.98 3.23
N TYR A 4 -15.42 6.07 2.80
CA TYR A 4 -14.01 6.01 3.24
C TYR A 4 -13.27 7.29 2.86
N ALA A 5 -13.58 7.89 1.70
CA ALA A 5 -12.99 9.17 1.29
C ALA A 5 -13.30 10.31 2.28
N LYS A 6 -14.42 10.22 3.02
CA LYS A 6 -14.80 11.19 4.06
C LYS A 6 -14.27 10.83 5.45
N MET A 7 -13.65 9.67 5.61
CA MET A 7 -13.03 9.21 6.86
C MET A 7 -11.54 9.56 6.97
N GLY A 8 -10.99 10.31 6.01
CA GLY A 8 -9.59 10.73 6.00
C GLY A 8 -8.63 9.73 5.35
N TYR A 9 -9.14 8.83 4.50
CA TYR A 9 -8.35 7.88 3.70
C TYR A 9 -8.07 8.38 2.26
N TRP A 10 -8.65 9.51 1.87
CA TRP A 10 -8.34 10.23 0.63
C TRP A 10 -7.78 11.61 0.97
N ASP A 11 -6.64 11.96 0.38
CA ASP A 11 -6.02 13.27 0.49
C ASP A 11 -5.14 13.57 -0.73
N ALA A 12 -5.65 14.36 -1.67
CA ALA A 12 -4.94 14.71 -2.90
C ALA A 12 -3.72 15.62 -2.68
N ASP A 13 -3.68 16.32 -1.54
CA ASP A 13 -2.63 17.27 -1.19
C ASP A 13 -1.59 16.63 -0.23
N TYR A 14 -1.71 15.33 0.05
CA TYR A 14 -0.80 14.62 0.94
C TYR A 14 0.64 14.70 0.44
N VAL A 15 1.52 15.26 1.27
CA VAL A 15 2.95 15.32 1.00
C VAL A 15 3.60 14.05 1.48
N ILE A 16 4.05 13.23 0.52
CA ILE A 16 4.74 11.97 0.78
C ILE A 16 5.99 12.21 1.63
N LYS A 17 6.15 11.41 2.70
CA LYS A 17 7.36 11.42 3.52
C LYS A 17 8.39 10.45 2.96
N GLU A 18 9.67 10.71 3.21
CA GLU A 18 10.76 9.78 2.85
C GLU A 18 10.64 8.42 3.57
N THR A 19 9.99 8.39 4.72
CA THR A 19 9.75 7.18 5.51
C THR A 19 8.50 6.42 5.09
N ASP A 20 7.63 6.96 4.24
CA ASP A 20 6.39 6.27 3.88
C ASP A 20 6.69 5.01 3.05
N ILE A 21 5.94 3.94 3.31
CA ILE A 21 5.78 2.83 2.36
C ILE A 21 4.72 3.27 1.34
N LEU A 22 5.04 3.16 0.05
CA LEU A 22 4.06 3.47 -1.01
C LEU A 22 3.64 2.19 -1.72
N ALA A 23 2.37 2.08 -2.05
CA ALA A 23 1.85 1.01 -2.89
C ALA A 23 1.14 1.60 -4.12
N LEU A 24 1.39 0.99 -5.27
CA LEU A 24 0.65 1.24 -6.50
C LEU A 24 -0.31 0.09 -6.74
N PHE A 25 -1.60 0.37 -6.71
CA PHE A 25 -2.63 -0.59 -7.07
C PHE A 25 -3.24 -0.25 -8.42
N ARG A 26 -3.41 -1.27 -9.26
CA ARG A 26 -4.35 -1.22 -10.38
C ARG A 26 -5.71 -1.69 -9.87
N ILE A 27 -6.69 -0.79 -9.88
CA ILE A 27 -8.04 -1.02 -9.37
C ILE A 27 -9.02 -1.03 -10.55
N THR A 28 -9.89 -2.03 -10.56
CA THR A 28 -11.11 -2.06 -11.40
C THR A 28 -12.31 -1.98 -10.46
N PRO A 29 -12.91 -0.80 -10.25
CA PRO A 29 -14.10 -0.67 -9.41
C PRO A 29 -15.29 -1.46 -9.98
N GLN A 30 -16.26 -1.79 -9.13
CA GLN A 30 -17.56 -2.26 -9.63
C GLN A 30 -18.31 -1.13 -10.36
N PRO A 31 -19.21 -1.44 -11.32
CA PRO A 31 -20.03 -0.42 -11.97
C PRO A 31 -20.76 0.47 -10.96
N GLY A 32 -20.62 1.79 -11.10
CA GLY A 32 -21.23 2.78 -10.22
C GLY A 32 -20.45 3.09 -8.94
N VAL A 33 -19.32 2.44 -8.68
CA VAL A 33 -18.41 2.79 -7.60
C VAL A 33 -17.42 3.85 -8.08
N ASP A 34 -17.33 4.94 -7.34
CA ASP A 34 -16.38 6.02 -7.63
C ASP A 34 -14.92 5.55 -7.43
N PRO A 35 -13.98 5.86 -8.36
CA PRO A 35 -12.59 5.41 -8.26
C PRO A 35 -11.84 5.95 -7.03
N ILE A 36 -12.14 7.18 -6.59
CA ILE A 36 -11.53 7.77 -5.38
C ILE A 36 -12.06 7.04 -4.15
N GLU A 37 -13.37 6.79 -4.08
CA GLU A 37 -13.94 6.01 -2.98
C GLU A 37 -13.39 4.58 -2.93
N ALA A 38 -13.25 3.92 -4.09
CA ALA A 38 -12.62 2.60 -4.16
C ALA A 38 -11.18 2.65 -3.63
N SER A 39 -10.40 3.65 -4.05
CA SER A 39 -9.01 3.83 -3.61
C SER A 39 -8.90 4.11 -2.11
N ALA A 40 -9.80 4.95 -1.59
CA ALA A 40 -9.89 5.26 -0.15
C ALA A 40 -10.31 4.02 0.66
N ALA A 41 -11.18 3.16 0.13
CA ALA A 41 -11.56 1.90 0.77
C ALA A 41 -10.37 0.94 0.84
N ILE A 42 -9.55 0.83 -0.22
CA ILE A 42 -8.31 0.04 -0.19
C ILE A 42 -7.36 0.62 0.86
N ALA A 43 -7.14 1.93 0.89
CA ALA A 43 -6.28 2.58 1.89
C ALA A 43 -6.79 2.32 3.32
N GLY A 44 -8.09 2.44 3.55
CA GLY A 44 -8.71 2.21 4.84
C GLY A 44 -8.56 0.77 5.34
N GLU A 45 -9.05 -0.20 4.57
CA GLU A 45 -9.07 -1.62 4.96
C GLU A 45 -7.68 -2.28 4.96
N SER A 46 -6.65 -1.62 4.42
CA SER A 46 -5.24 -2.03 4.54
C SER A 46 -4.46 -1.25 5.61
N SER A 47 -5.12 -0.40 6.39
CA SER A 47 -4.53 0.31 7.52
C SER A 47 -5.38 0.17 8.78
N THR A 48 -6.35 1.07 8.99
CA THR A 48 -7.06 1.22 10.27
C THR A 48 -8.58 1.22 10.16
N ALA A 49 -9.15 1.17 8.95
CA ALA A 49 -10.59 1.30 8.78
C ALA A 49 -11.34 -0.02 9.01
N THR A 50 -12.64 0.14 9.25
CA THR A 50 -13.64 -0.88 9.01
C THR A 50 -14.89 -0.23 8.40
N TRP A 51 -15.91 -1.02 8.07
CA TRP A 51 -17.11 -0.60 7.35
C TRP A 51 -18.00 0.43 8.07
N THR A 52 -17.75 0.72 9.35
CA THR A 52 -18.46 1.77 10.11
C THR A 52 -17.51 2.52 11.03
N VAL A 53 -17.86 3.76 11.37
CA VAL A 53 -17.10 4.57 12.33
C VAL A 53 -17.10 3.91 13.69
N VAL A 54 -15.94 3.88 14.33
CA VAL A 54 -15.73 3.38 15.69
C VAL A 54 -15.15 4.50 16.56
N TRP A 55 -15.68 4.64 17.77
CA TRP A 55 -15.26 5.73 18.68
C TRP A 55 -13.83 5.53 19.21
N THR A 56 -13.34 4.29 19.17
CA THR A 56 -11.99 3.92 19.63
C THR A 56 -10.87 4.57 18.81
N ASP A 57 -11.17 5.08 17.60
CA ASP A 57 -10.26 5.95 16.85
C ASP A 57 -9.78 7.16 17.69
N LEU A 58 -10.63 7.66 18.60
CA LEU A 58 -10.32 8.80 19.47
C LEU A 58 -9.33 8.45 20.60
N LEU A 59 -8.97 7.18 20.76
CA LEU A 59 -7.98 6.73 21.74
C LEU A 59 -6.56 6.67 21.16
N THR A 60 -6.40 6.95 19.85
CA THR A 60 -5.11 6.87 19.15
C THR A 60 -4.81 8.17 18.40
N ALA A 61 -3.57 8.32 17.93
CA ALA A 61 -3.21 9.34 16.95
C ALA A 61 -3.73 8.93 15.56
N CYS A 62 -5.04 8.76 15.40
CA CYS A 62 -5.64 8.14 14.22
C CYS A 62 -5.24 8.81 12.89
N ASP A 63 -5.05 10.13 12.86
CA ASP A 63 -4.64 10.83 11.65
C ASP A 63 -3.25 10.41 11.14
N LEU A 64 -2.36 10.00 12.03
CA LEU A 64 -1.03 9.47 11.70
C LEU A 64 -1.13 8.07 11.07
N TYR A 65 -1.95 7.20 11.65
CA TYR A 65 -2.01 5.78 11.28
C TYR A 65 -2.92 5.48 10.08
N ARG A 66 -3.79 6.41 9.70
CA ARG A 66 -4.64 6.29 8.50
C ARG A 66 -3.79 6.41 7.24
N ALA A 67 -3.72 5.34 6.44
CA ALA A 67 -3.12 5.43 5.11
C ALA A 67 -3.86 6.45 4.22
N LYS A 68 -3.15 7.02 3.26
CA LYS A 68 -3.68 8.08 2.37
C LYS A 68 -3.59 7.62 0.93
N ALA A 69 -4.73 7.38 0.30
CA ALA A 69 -4.80 7.42 -1.15
C ALA A 69 -4.66 8.90 -1.57
N TYR A 70 -3.61 9.20 -2.33
CA TYR A 70 -3.26 10.59 -2.65
C TYR A 70 -3.29 10.91 -4.14
N ARG A 71 -3.33 9.89 -4.99
CA ARG A 71 -3.40 10.06 -6.44
C ARG A 71 -4.17 8.89 -7.06
N VAL A 72 -5.04 9.22 -8.01
CA VAL A 72 -5.79 8.24 -8.81
C VAL A 72 -5.75 8.67 -10.26
N ASP A 73 -5.11 7.87 -11.10
CA ASP A 73 -4.98 8.13 -12.53
C ASP A 73 -5.69 7.05 -13.36
N PRO A 74 -6.29 7.38 -14.51
CA PRO A 74 -6.82 6.36 -15.41
C PRO A 74 -5.67 5.53 -16.02
N VAL A 75 -5.89 4.23 -16.17
CA VAL A 75 -4.96 3.35 -16.88
C VAL A 75 -5.03 3.65 -18.39
N PRO A 76 -3.90 3.89 -19.07
CA PRO A 76 -3.89 4.12 -20.51
C PRO A 76 -4.49 2.94 -21.29
N ASN A 77 -5.32 3.23 -22.28
CA ASN A 77 -5.91 2.27 -23.22
C ASN A 77 -6.83 1.20 -22.58
N VAL A 78 -7.25 1.37 -21.33
CA VAL A 78 -8.18 0.45 -20.67
C VAL A 78 -9.27 1.25 -19.95
N ALA A 79 -10.53 1.02 -20.32
CA ALA A 79 -11.67 1.66 -19.67
C ALA A 79 -11.87 1.13 -18.25
N ASP A 80 -12.37 1.99 -17.35
CA ASP A 80 -12.76 1.67 -15.98
C ASP A 80 -11.67 1.01 -15.12
N GLN A 81 -10.40 1.23 -15.47
CA GLN A 81 -9.25 0.85 -14.66
C GLN A 81 -8.45 2.08 -14.25
N TYR A 82 -7.96 2.05 -13.01
CA TYR A 82 -7.27 3.17 -12.40
C TYR A 82 -6.01 2.71 -11.68
N PHE A 83 -4.98 3.53 -11.71
CA PHE A 83 -3.83 3.46 -10.84
C PHE A 83 -4.09 4.28 -9.59
N ALA A 84 -4.14 3.62 -8.44
CA ALA A 84 -4.28 4.25 -7.13
C ALA A 84 -2.95 4.20 -6.40
N TYR A 85 -2.48 5.36 -5.95
CA TYR A 85 -1.26 5.50 -5.17
C TYR A 85 -1.63 5.72 -3.70
N ILE A 86 -1.10 4.86 -2.83
CA ILE A 86 -1.42 4.86 -1.41
C ILE A 86 -0.13 4.98 -0.61
N ALA A 87 -0.11 5.89 0.35
CA ALA A 87 0.96 6.08 1.31
C ALA A 87 0.58 5.52 2.69
N TYR A 88 1.52 4.80 3.30
CA TYR A 88 1.41 4.19 4.62
C TYR A 88 2.54 4.71 5.51
N ASP A 89 2.22 5.11 6.73
CA ASP A 89 3.22 5.49 7.70
C ASP A 89 4.07 4.26 8.11
N ILE A 90 5.37 4.47 8.37
CA ILE A 90 6.31 3.40 8.66
C ILE A 90 5.96 2.67 9.97
N ASP A 91 5.37 3.39 10.93
CA ASP A 91 5.05 2.86 12.25
C ASP A 91 3.91 1.82 12.22
N LEU A 92 3.25 1.64 11.07
CA LEU A 92 2.28 0.57 10.85
C LEU A 92 2.93 -0.81 10.72
N PHE A 93 4.24 -0.87 10.48
CA PHE A 93 4.92 -2.10 10.07
C PHE A 93 5.95 -2.55 11.09
N GLU A 94 5.89 -3.83 11.45
CA GLU A 94 6.86 -4.49 12.32
C GLU A 94 8.23 -4.59 11.62
N GLU A 95 9.31 -4.23 12.33
CA GLU A 95 10.66 -4.26 11.76
C GLU A 95 11.08 -5.68 11.34
N GLY A 96 11.54 -5.82 10.10
CA GLY A 96 12.08 -7.08 9.60
C GLY A 96 11.02 -8.15 9.29
N SER A 97 9.73 -7.79 9.28
CA SER A 97 8.61 -8.74 9.14
C SER A 97 7.90 -8.62 7.79
N ILE A 98 8.24 -9.52 6.85
CA ILE A 98 7.50 -9.65 5.58
C ILE A 98 6.05 -10.11 5.84
N ALA A 99 5.83 -10.91 6.88
CA ALA A 99 4.51 -11.40 7.25
C ALA A 99 3.58 -10.25 7.68
N ASN A 100 4.06 -9.35 8.54
CA ASN A 100 3.30 -8.18 8.95
C ASN A 100 3.01 -7.23 7.77
N LEU A 101 4.03 -6.91 6.95
CA LEU A 101 3.86 -6.10 5.75
C LEU A 101 2.77 -6.65 4.81
N THR A 102 2.82 -7.95 4.52
CA THR A 102 1.87 -8.58 3.60
C THR A 102 0.47 -8.72 4.22
N ALA A 103 0.37 -8.90 5.54
CA ALA A 103 -0.91 -8.91 6.24
C ALA A 103 -1.69 -7.59 6.04
N SER A 104 -1.00 -6.44 6.11
CA SER A 104 -1.64 -5.14 5.88
C SER A 104 -1.94 -4.90 4.40
N ILE A 105 -0.93 -5.01 3.53
CA ILE A 105 -1.03 -4.56 2.13
C ILE A 105 -1.92 -5.46 1.28
N ILE A 106 -1.88 -6.79 1.50
CA ILE A 106 -2.59 -7.77 0.65
C ILE A 106 -3.56 -8.66 1.41
N GLY A 107 -3.76 -8.45 2.72
CA GLY A 107 -4.53 -9.36 3.58
C GLY A 107 -6.00 -9.50 3.16
N ASN A 108 -6.77 -8.41 3.22
CA ASN A 108 -8.23 -8.44 3.00
C ASN A 108 -8.70 -7.76 1.72
N VAL A 109 -7.95 -6.76 1.26
CA VAL A 109 -8.42 -5.78 0.24
C VAL A 109 -8.71 -6.39 -1.14
N PHE A 110 -8.10 -7.53 -1.47
CA PHE A 110 -8.33 -8.23 -2.74
C PHE A 110 -9.71 -8.92 -2.81
N GLY A 111 -10.36 -9.15 -1.66
CA GLY A 111 -11.70 -9.74 -1.58
C GLY A 111 -12.83 -8.70 -1.46
N PHE A 112 -12.53 -7.41 -1.57
CA PHE A 112 -13.48 -6.35 -1.28
C PHE A 112 -14.58 -6.27 -2.36
N LYS A 113 -15.85 -6.44 -1.97
CA LYS A 113 -16.98 -6.58 -2.91
C LYS A 113 -17.16 -5.38 -3.86
N ALA A 114 -16.78 -4.18 -3.42
CA ALA A 114 -16.88 -2.95 -4.22
C ALA A 114 -15.81 -2.84 -5.33
N VAL A 115 -14.83 -3.74 -5.33
CA VAL A 115 -13.76 -3.79 -6.33
C VAL A 115 -13.88 -5.09 -7.10
N LYS A 116 -14.00 -5.00 -8.43
CA LYS A 116 -14.14 -6.16 -9.32
C LYS A 116 -12.82 -6.90 -9.49
N ALA A 117 -11.72 -6.16 -9.59
CA ALA A 117 -10.37 -6.72 -9.66
C ALA A 117 -9.37 -5.73 -9.05
N LEU A 118 -8.37 -6.28 -8.36
CA LEU A 118 -7.30 -5.52 -7.73
C LEU A 118 -5.97 -6.19 -8.04
N ARG A 119 -4.94 -5.40 -8.32
CA ARG A 119 -3.57 -5.86 -8.48
C ARG A 119 -2.61 -4.89 -7.82
N LEU A 120 -1.72 -5.40 -6.97
CA LEU A 120 -0.55 -4.66 -6.52
C LEU A 120 0.48 -4.68 -7.64
N GLU A 121 0.80 -3.51 -8.20
CA GLU A 121 1.74 -3.37 -9.33
C GLU A 121 3.15 -3.09 -8.86
N ASP A 122 3.32 -2.21 -7.87
CA ASP A 122 4.64 -1.84 -7.36
C ASP A 122 4.56 -1.34 -5.90
N MET A 123 5.71 -1.35 -5.23
CA MET A 123 5.87 -0.78 -3.91
C MET A 123 7.18 -0.02 -3.78
N ARG A 124 7.13 1.17 -3.17
CA ARG A 124 8.32 1.90 -2.74
C ARG A 124 8.59 1.57 -1.28
N MET A 125 9.71 0.91 -1.02
CA MET A 125 10.19 0.65 0.35
C MET A 125 11.16 1.77 0.79
N PRO A 126 10.92 2.43 1.93
CA PRO A 126 11.80 3.47 2.44
C PRO A 126 13.10 2.86 2.98
N VAL A 127 14.20 3.63 2.94
CA VAL A 127 15.53 3.17 3.41
C VAL A 127 15.48 2.77 4.89
N ALA A 128 14.72 3.50 5.71
CA ALA A 128 14.54 3.21 7.13
C ALA A 128 13.99 1.79 7.37
N TYR A 129 12.97 1.39 6.60
CA TYR A 129 12.40 0.04 6.68
C TYR A 129 13.32 -1.01 6.05
N LEU A 130 13.92 -0.74 4.89
CA LEU A 130 14.85 -1.68 4.25
C LEU A 130 16.04 -2.06 5.16
N LYS A 131 16.50 -1.14 6.01
CA LYS A 131 17.61 -1.37 6.95
C LYS A 131 17.27 -2.33 8.09
N THR A 132 16.00 -2.63 8.33
CA THR A 132 15.61 -3.62 9.34
C THR A 132 15.71 -5.05 8.83
N PHE A 133 15.90 -5.25 7.52
CA PHE A 133 16.02 -6.58 6.90
C PHE A 133 17.49 -6.94 6.64
N GLN A 134 17.79 -8.24 6.71
CA GLN A 134 19.12 -8.74 6.35
C GLN A 134 19.45 -8.53 4.86
N GLY A 135 18.45 -8.67 3.98
CA GLY A 135 18.67 -8.80 2.54
C GLY A 135 19.32 -10.15 2.17
N PRO A 136 19.91 -10.26 0.96
CA PRO A 136 20.56 -11.47 0.51
C PRO A 136 21.75 -11.87 1.40
N ALA A 137 21.74 -13.08 1.95
CA ALA A 137 22.81 -13.56 2.85
C ALA A 137 24.20 -13.64 2.19
N THR A 138 24.23 -13.80 0.86
CA THR A 138 25.49 -13.87 0.08
C THR A 138 25.51 -12.73 -0.93
N GLY A 139 24.46 -12.61 -1.75
CA GLY A 139 24.40 -11.61 -2.82
C GLY A 139 25.30 -11.96 -4.01
N LEU A 140 25.04 -11.31 -5.14
CA LEU A 140 25.63 -11.65 -6.43
C LEU A 140 27.17 -11.57 -6.44
N ILE A 141 27.74 -10.56 -5.77
CA ILE A 141 29.20 -10.34 -5.75
C ILE A 141 29.90 -11.50 -5.04
N VAL A 142 29.48 -11.82 -3.82
CA VAL A 142 30.08 -12.90 -3.02
C VAL A 142 29.79 -14.27 -3.64
N GLU A 143 28.64 -14.45 -4.29
CA GLU A 143 28.33 -15.68 -5.01
C GLU A 143 29.32 -15.90 -6.16
N ARG A 144 29.60 -14.87 -6.96
CA ARG A 144 30.59 -14.94 -8.05
C ARG A 144 32.00 -15.19 -7.54
N GLU A 145 32.39 -14.57 -6.42
CA GLU A 145 33.66 -14.82 -5.75
C GLU A 145 33.78 -16.26 -5.25
N ARG A 146 32.75 -16.80 -4.60
CA ARG A 146 32.73 -18.20 -4.12
C ARG A 146 32.80 -19.22 -5.25
N MET A 147 32.21 -18.91 -6.40
CA MET A 147 32.17 -19.80 -7.56
C MET A 147 33.36 -19.64 -8.50
N ASP A 148 34.20 -18.62 -8.32
CA ASP A 148 35.28 -18.21 -9.23
C ASP A 148 34.77 -18.05 -10.69
N LYS A 149 33.63 -17.38 -10.86
CA LYS A 149 32.95 -17.21 -12.16
C LYS A 149 32.58 -15.76 -12.44
N PHE A 150 33.28 -15.18 -13.40
CA PHE A 150 33.11 -13.78 -13.81
C PHE A 150 32.89 -13.65 -15.32
N GLY A 151 32.31 -12.53 -15.75
CA GLY A 151 32.19 -12.15 -17.17
C GLY A 151 31.14 -12.90 -18.00
N ARG A 152 30.39 -13.84 -17.39
CA ARG A 152 29.28 -14.54 -18.05
C ARG A 152 28.15 -14.91 -17.08
N PRO A 153 26.91 -15.08 -17.58
CA PRO A 153 25.86 -15.81 -16.87
C PRO A 153 26.31 -17.23 -16.50
#